data_AF-A0A1C8ZVZ6-F1
#
_entry.id   AF-A0A1C8ZVZ6-F1
#
_cell.length_a   1.000
_cell.length_b   1.000
_cell.length_c   1.000
_cell.angle_alpha   90.00
_cell.angle_beta   90.00
_cell.angle_gamma   90.00
#
_symmetry.space_group_name_H-M   'P 1'
#
loop_
_entity.id
_entity.type
_entity.pdbx_description
1 polymer ?
#
loop_
_entity_poly.entity_id
_entity_poly.type
_entity_poly.pdbx_seq_one_letter_code
_entity_poly.pdbx_strand_id
1 'polypeptide(L)'
;MINVSVESLIFFIYGILSPIYYIILKDKISNERAFLTAWILAPHLVGFVYSQSVWLDIVLIMSLFCDFILLYKNGLKVIYSGSPFLVIAIVIQIFLKSL
;
A
#
# COMPACT_ATOMS: atom_id res chain seq x y z
N MET A 1 -9.58 -7.56 22.63
CA MET A 1 -9.83 -7.73 21.19
C MET A 1 -8.77 -6.94 20.45
N ILE A 2 -8.17 -7.48 19.39
CA ILE A 2 -7.30 -6.70 18.51
C ILE A 2 -8.23 -5.79 17.71
N ASN A 3 -8.19 -4.48 17.96
CA ASN A 3 -8.93 -3.53 17.15
C ASN A 3 -8.11 -3.28 15.88
N VAL A 4 -8.60 -3.79 14.75
CA VAL A 4 -7.93 -3.65 13.45
C VAL A 4 -8.34 -2.29 12.90
N SER A 5 -7.36 -1.43 12.64
CA SER A 5 -7.60 -0.11 12.05
C SER A 5 -8.08 -0.24 10.61
N VAL A 6 -8.88 0.71 10.13
CA VAL A 6 -9.38 0.71 8.74
C VAL A 6 -8.21 0.80 7.77
N GLU A 7 -7.21 1.62 8.11
CA GLU A 7 -5.98 1.85 7.37
C GLU A 7 -5.18 0.54 7.22
N SER A 8 -4.89 -0.16 8.33
CA SER A 8 -4.18 -1.44 8.26
C SER A 8 -4.94 -2.48 7.45
N LEU A 9 -6.27 -2.53 7.56
CA LEU A 9 -7.11 -3.43 6.79
C LEU A 9 -7.03 -3.15 5.28
N ILE A 10 -7.07 -1.88 4.86
CA ILE A 10 -6.99 -1.51 3.44
C ILE A 10 -5.64 -1.91 2.85
N PHE A 11 -4.54 -1.57 3.53
CA PHE A 11 -3.20 -1.97 3.07
C PHE A 11 -3.05 -3.49 3.00
N PHE A 12 -3.65 -4.22 3.94
CA PHE A 12 -3.68 -5.68 3.91
C PHE A 12 -4.42 -6.23 2.69
N ILE A 13 -5.61 -5.69 2.39
CA ILE A 13 -6.41 -6.06 1.22
C ILE A 13 -5.62 -5.79 -0.07
N TYR A 14 -5.00 -4.61 -0.20
CA TYR A 14 -4.17 -4.28 -1.37
C TYR A 14 -2.96 -5.21 -1.49
N GLY A 15 -2.34 -5.58 -0.36
CA GLY A 15 -1.26 -6.56 -0.33
C GLY A 15 -1.65 -7.92 -0.88
N ILE A 16 -2.84 -8.43 -0.53
CA ILE A 16 -3.35 -9.70 -1.06
C ILE A 16 -3.77 -9.58 -2.53
N LEU A 17 -4.40 -8.45 -2.89
CA LEU A 17 -4.90 -8.25 -4.24
C LEU A 17 -3.78 -8.03 -5.26
N SER A 18 -2.67 -7.38 -4.91
CA SER A 18 -1.55 -7.11 -5.82
C SER A 18 -1.08 -8.34 -6.62
N PRO A 19 -0.76 -9.51 -6.02
CA PRO A 19 -0.34 -10.68 -6.79
C PRO A 19 -1.47 -11.28 -7.63
N ILE A 20 -2.72 -11.20 -7.15
CA ILE A 20 -3.90 -11.65 -7.91
C ILE A 20 -4.07 -10.79 -9.17
N TYR A 21 -3.97 -9.48 -9.02
CA TYR A 21 -4.05 -8.52 -10.11
C TYR A 21 -2.91 -8.71 -11.11
N TYR A 22 -1.69 -9.00 -10.64
CA TYR A 22 -0.60 -9.37 -11.52
C TYR A 22 -0.98 -10.58 -12.39
N ILE A 23 -1.47 -11.67 -11.80
CA ILE A 23 -1.83 -12.88 -12.57
C ILE A 23 -2.91 -12.58 -13.61
N ILE A 24 -3.91 -11.77 -13.27
CA ILE A 24 -5.07 -11.51 -14.12
C ILE A 24 -4.76 -10.50 -15.24
N LEU A 25 -4.01 -9.44 -14.92
CA LEU A 25 -3.81 -8.28 -15.78
C LEU A 25 -2.44 -8.21 -16.44
N LYS A 26 -1.49 -9.07 -16.06
CA LYS A 26 -0.20 -9.16 -16.73
C LYS A 26 -0.39 -9.30 -18.23
N ASP A 27 0.37 -8.51 -18.98
CA ASP A 27 0.34 -8.41 -20.45
C ASP A 27 -0.95 -7.84 -21.05
N LYS A 28 -1.96 -7.47 -20.24
CA LYS A 28 -3.23 -6.85 -20.69
C LYS A 28 -3.26 -5.32 -20.50
N ILE A 29 -2.37 -4.77 -19.68
CA ILE A 29 -2.33 -3.33 -19.39
C ILE A 29 -1.36 -2.64 -20.35
N SER A 30 -1.88 -1.68 -21.13
CA SER A 30 -1.07 -0.89 -22.07
C SER A 30 -0.05 0.03 -21.38
N ASN A 31 -0.39 0.53 -20.18
CA ASN A 31 0.50 1.36 -19.36
C ASN A 31 0.54 0.85 -17.91
N GLU A 32 1.37 -0.17 -17.68
CA GLU A 32 1.54 -0.83 -16.38
C GLU A 32 1.99 0.13 -15.28
N ARG A 33 2.85 1.10 -15.62
CA ARG A 33 3.33 2.10 -14.66
C ARG A 33 2.20 3.02 -14.21
N ALA A 34 1.38 3.52 -15.12
CA ALA A 34 0.24 4.37 -14.76
C ALA A 34 -0.78 3.62 -13.90
N PHE A 35 -1.04 2.35 -14.23
CA PHE A 35 -1.88 1.47 -13.40
C PHE A 35 -1.32 1.34 -11.99
N LEU A 36 -0.04 0.99 -11.85
CA LEU A 36 0.59 0.82 -10.54
C LEU A 36 0.69 2.13 -9.75
N THR A 37 0.87 3.27 -10.41
CA THR A 37 0.78 4.59 -9.77
C THR A 37 -0.58 4.78 -9.10
N ALA A 38 -1.67 4.50 -9.82
CA ALA A 38 -3.02 4.57 -9.26
C ALA A 38 -3.23 3.51 -8.17
N TRP A 39 -2.70 2.31 -8.37
CA TRP A 39 -2.77 1.21 -7.41
C TRP A 39 -2.09 1.52 -6.08
N ILE A 40 -0.92 2.17 -6.12
CA ILE A 40 -0.19 2.64 -4.94
C ILE A 40 -0.94 3.80 -4.27
N LEU A 41 -1.43 4.78 -5.05
CA LEU A 41 -2.09 5.95 -4.49
C LEU A 41 -3.36 5.61 -3.72
N ALA A 42 -4.17 4.68 -4.22
CA ALA A 42 -5.48 4.36 -3.65
C ALA A 42 -5.45 4.01 -2.14
N PRO A 43 -4.68 3.02 -1.66
CA PRO A 43 -4.64 2.69 -0.23
C PRO A 43 -4.08 3.83 0.62
N HIS A 44 -3.13 4.61 0.10
CA HIS A 44 -2.57 5.76 0.81
C HIS A 44 -3.60 6.89 0.99
N LEU A 45 -4.33 7.24 -0.08
CA LEU A 45 -5.40 8.25 -0.02
C LEU A 45 -6.48 7.85 0.97
N VAL A 46 -6.90 6.57 0.96
CA VAL A 46 -7.88 6.11 1.94
C VAL A 46 -7.28 6.13 3.34
N GLY A 47 -6.02 5.73 3.51
CA GLY A 47 -5.29 5.85 4.78
C GLY A 47 -5.31 7.28 5.33
N PHE A 48 -5.03 8.30 4.50
CA PHE A 48 -5.08 9.71 4.91
C PHE A 48 -6.47 10.18 5.31
N VAL A 49 -7.52 9.69 4.65
CA VAL A 49 -8.91 10.07 4.96
C VAL A 49 -9.35 9.55 6.33
N TYR A 50 -8.90 8.36 6.71
CA TYR A 50 -9.29 7.71 7.98
C TYR A 50 -8.29 7.93 9.13
N SER A 51 -7.08 8.42 8.81
CA SER A 51 -6.06 8.72 9.81
C SER A 51 -6.54 9.76 10.81
N GLN A 52 -6.32 9.47 12.09
CA GLN A 52 -6.60 10.37 13.21
C GLN A 52 -5.32 10.93 13.86
N SER A 53 -4.14 10.62 13.31
CA SER A 53 -2.86 10.92 13.93
C SER A 53 -1.86 11.48 12.92
N VAL A 54 -1.29 12.64 13.24
CA VAL A 54 -0.20 13.26 12.45
C VAL A 54 0.99 12.31 12.29
N TRP A 55 1.26 11.47 13.28
CA TRP A 55 2.33 10.47 13.20
C TRP A 55 2.02 9.38 12.17
N LEU A 56 0.76 8.96 12.07
CA LEU A 56 0.31 8.01 11.06
C LEU A 56 0.39 8.63 9.67
N ASP A 57 0.03 9.91 9.53
CA ASP A 57 0.16 10.65 8.27
C ASP A 57 1.62 10.69 7.79
N ILE A 58 2.58 10.92 8.69
CA ILE A 58 4.00 10.89 8.36
C ILE A 58 4.41 9.51 7.85
N VAL A 59 3.96 8.43 8.51
CA VAL A 59 4.25 7.05 8.08
C VAL A 59 3.67 6.79 6.68
N LEU A 60 2.43 7.20 6.43
CA LEU A 60 1.77 7.06 5.12
C LEU A 60 2.47 7.86 4.02
N ILE A 61 2.93 9.08 4.32
CA ILE A 61 3.70 9.88 3.35
C ILE A 61 5.03 9.19 3.03
N MET A 62 5.76 8.74 4.06
CA MET A 62 7.05 8.07 3.86
C MET A 62 6.89 6.78 3.06
N SER A 63 5.86 5.98 3.36
CA SER A 63 5.59 4.74 2.62
C SER A 63 5.22 5.00 1.17
N LEU A 64 4.41 6.04 0.90
CA LEU A 64 4.05 6.45 -0.46
C LEU A 64 5.29 6.82 -1.28
N PHE A 65 6.22 7.58 -0.69
CA PHE A 65 7.48 7.92 -1.34
C PHE A 65 8.33 6.67 -1.62
N CYS A 66 8.42 5.73 -0.67
CA CYS A 66 9.14 4.47 -0.87
C CYS A 66 8.54 3.65 -2.02
N ASP A 67 7.22 3.52 -2.09
CA ASP A 67 6.53 2.78 -3.15
C ASP A 67 6.73 3.42 -4.52
N PHE A 68 6.73 4.75 -4.61
CA PHE A 68 7.05 5.43 -5.86
C PHE A 68 8.52 5.24 -6.27
N ILE A 69 9.46 5.35 -5.34
CA ILE A 69 10.88 5.07 -5.64
C ILE A 69 11.02 3.64 -6.17
N LEU A 70 10.33 2.67 -5.56
CA LEU A 70 10.33 1.28 -5.99
C LEU A 70 9.75 1.13 -7.40
N LEU A 71 8.61 1.78 -7.68
CA LEU A 71 7.97 1.79 -8.99
C LEU A 71 8.91 2.31 -10.09
N TYR A 72 9.57 3.45 -9.86
CA TYR A 72 10.41 4.11 -10.86
C TYR A 72 11.82 3.50 -10.99
N LYS A 73 12.27 2.69 -10.02
CA LYS A 73 13.51 1.89 -10.10
C LYS A 73 13.30 0.48 -10.68
N ASN A 74 12.28 0.29 -11.52
CA ASN A 74 11.90 -0.99 -12.12
C ASN A 74 11.47 -2.08 -11.12
N GLY A 75 11.04 -1.70 -9.91
CA GLY A 75 10.50 -2.59 -8.89
C GLY A 75 9.05 -3.02 -9.13
N LEU A 76 8.58 -3.08 -10.38
CA LEU A 76 7.20 -3.43 -10.75
C LEU A 76 6.77 -4.75 -10.11
N LYS A 77 7.62 -5.78 -10.21
CA LYS A 77 7.39 -7.11 -9.62
C LYS A 77 7.27 -7.07 -8.09
N VAL A 78 7.92 -6.10 -7.44
CA VAL A 78 7.88 -5.94 -5.98
C VAL A 78 6.58 -5.23 -5.54
N ILE A 79 6.07 -4.29 -6.34
CA ILE A 79 4.73 -3.73 -6.08
C ILE A 79 3.68 -4.82 -6.28
N TYR A 80 3.79 -5.61 -7.35
CA TYR A 80 2.89 -6.72 -7.63
C TYR A 80 2.98 -7.89 -6.66
N SER A 81 4.11 -8.11 -5.98
CA SER A 81 4.16 -9.13 -4.91
C SER A 81 3.28 -8.73 -3.71
N GLY A 82 2.86 -7.47 -3.63
CA GLY A 82 2.06 -6.94 -2.52
C GLY A 82 2.84 -6.77 -1.22
N SER A 83 4.12 -7.15 -1.18
CA SER A 83 4.93 -7.09 0.02
C SER A 83 5.04 -5.67 0.62
N PRO A 84 5.17 -4.58 -0.15
CA PRO A 84 5.22 -3.24 0.45
C PRO A 84 3.94 -2.90 1.21
N PHE A 85 2.78 -3.22 0.63
CA PHE A 85 1.48 -2.97 1.28
C PHE A 85 1.28 -3.82 2.53
N LEU A 86 1.68 -5.09 2.52
CA LEU A 86 1.61 -5.95 3.70
C LEU A 86 2.53 -5.46 4.82
N VAL A 87 3.75 -5.00 4.48
CA VAL A 87 4.67 -4.42 5.45
C VAL A 87 4.06 -3.18 6.09
N ILE A 88 3.48 -2.28 5.30
CA ILE A 88 2.81 -1.06 5.80
C ILE A 88 1.63 -1.42 6.69
N ALA A 89 0.80 -2.41 6.32
CA ALA A 89 -0.32 -2.87 7.14
C ALA A 89 0.14 -3.31 8.55
N ILE A 90 1.24 -4.06 8.62
CA ILE A 90 1.84 -4.50 9.89
C ILE A 90 2.39 -3.31 10.67
N VAL A 91 3.11 -2.39 10.02
CA VAL A 91 3.67 -1.20 10.65
C VAL A 91 2.56 -0.35 11.26
N ILE A 92 1.50 -0.03 10.50
CA ILE A 92 0.35 0.74 10.98
C ILE A 92 -0.27 0.07 12.20
N GLN A 93 -0.51 -1.23 12.15
CA GLN A 93 -1.12 -1.96 13.27
C GLN A 93 -0.25 -1.95 14.53
N ILE A 94 1.07 -2.00 14.40
CA ILE A 94 2.01 -1.92 15.54
C ILE A 94 2.03 -0.50 16.10
N PHE A 95 2.11 0.52 15.24
CA PHE A 95 2.12 1.93 15.67
C PHE A 95 0.85 2.30 16.43
N LEU A 96 -0.32 1.91 15.92
CA LEU A 96 -1.60 2.18 16.57
C LEU A 96 -1.83 1.37 17.85
N LYS A 97 -1.17 0.22 18.01
CA LYS A 97 -1.21 -0.54 19.27
C LYS A 97 -0.31 0.07 20.35
N SER A 98 0.72 0.82 19.96
CA SER A 98 1.71 1.41 20.87
C SER A 98 1.33 2.80 21.38
N LEU A 99 0.29 3.41 20.80
CA LEU A 99 -0.32 4.67 21.22
C LEU A 99 -1.53 4.41 22.14
#